data_AF-A0A8T3N4G1-F1
#
_entry.id   AF-A0A8T3N4G1-F1
#
_cell.length_a   1.000
_cell.length_b   1.000
_cell.length_c   1.000
_cell.angle_alpha   90.00
_cell.angle_beta   90.00
_cell.angle_gamma   90.00
#
_symmetry.space_group_name_H-M   'P 1'
#
loop_
_entity.id
_entity.type
_entity.pdbx_description
1 polymer ?
#
loop_
_entity_poly.entity_id
_entity_poly.type
_entity_poly.pdbx_seq_one_letter_code
_entity_poly.pdbx_strand_id
1 'polypeptide(L)'
;MRKLLVSLGLAAGILAAGSAIVAADSLPSNWHIHDGQTSLGSQHKGIGFFPRILGLTATQYAADPARCPDATDKAFLPSWGESQADLLRAGVCFTDTATIHIRTVPVGTSGPDGWSSLTTTTESNWVTYYLVTSR
;
A
#
# COMPACT_ATOMS: atom_id res chain seq x y z
N MET A 1 22.88 -66.59 2.51
CA MET A 1 23.49 -66.09 1.25
C MET A 1 22.39 -65.55 0.34
N ARG A 2 22.34 -64.23 0.12
CA ARG A 2 21.85 -63.59 -1.12
C ARG A 2 22.32 -62.14 -1.12
N LYS A 3 23.10 -61.80 -2.13
CA LYS A 3 23.63 -60.47 -2.45
C LYS A 3 22.65 -59.71 -3.35
N LEU A 4 22.98 -58.43 -3.58
CA LEU A 4 22.52 -57.41 -4.55
C LEU A 4 21.63 -56.31 -3.92
N LEU A 5 22.02 -55.02 -3.82
CA LEU A 5 22.68 -54.01 -4.67
C LEU A 5 21.66 -53.06 -5.37
N VAL A 6 21.91 -51.75 -5.20
CA VAL A 6 21.50 -50.58 -6.04
C VAL A 6 20.03 -50.13 -5.80
N SER A 7 19.68 -48.86 -5.55
CA SER A 7 19.93 -47.67 -6.38
C SER A 7 19.83 -46.33 -5.62
N LEU A 8 20.62 -45.37 -6.09
CA LEU A 8 20.55 -43.94 -5.85
C LEU A 8 19.21 -43.36 -6.37
N GLY A 9 18.54 -42.52 -5.59
CA GLY A 9 17.32 -41.81 -5.99
C GLY A 9 17.35 -40.35 -5.52
N LEU A 10 17.85 -39.48 -6.39
CA LEU A 10 17.82 -38.03 -6.29
C LEU A 10 16.35 -37.58 -6.35
N ALA A 11 15.83 -36.89 -5.33
CA ALA A 11 14.52 -36.25 -5.40
C ALA A 11 14.61 -34.80 -4.92
N ALA A 12 14.41 -33.91 -5.88
CA ALA A 12 14.45 -32.46 -5.79
C ALA A 12 13.37 -31.91 -4.84
N GLY A 13 13.71 -30.79 -4.19
CA GLY A 13 12.78 -30.04 -3.36
C GLY A 13 13.20 -28.59 -3.25
N ILE A 14 13.41 -27.90 -4.38
CA ILE A 14 13.42 -26.44 -4.38
C ILE A 14 11.95 -26.03 -4.43
N LEU A 15 11.38 -25.69 -3.27
CA LEU A 15 10.12 -24.97 -3.21
C LEU A 15 10.33 -23.63 -3.90
N ALA A 16 9.88 -23.53 -5.14
CA ALA A 16 9.65 -22.24 -5.78
C ALA A 16 8.55 -21.54 -4.96
N ALA A 17 8.94 -20.52 -4.20
CA ALA A 17 8.00 -19.58 -3.61
C ALA A 17 7.29 -18.88 -4.77
N GLY A 18 6.11 -19.38 -5.13
CA GLY A 18 5.24 -18.73 -6.10
C GLY A 18 4.87 -17.35 -5.55
N SER A 19 5.30 -16.31 -6.24
CA SER A 19 4.73 -14.98 -6.07
C SER A 19 3.25 -15.12 -6.42
N ALA A 20 2.37 -15.11 -5.42
CA ALA A 20 0.94 -15.00 -5.65
C ALA A 20 0.72 -13.65 -6.32
N ILE A 21 0.52 -13.68 -7.64
CA ILE A 21 -0.03 -12.54 -8.37
C ILE A 21 -1.47 -12.47 -7.88
N VAL A 22 -1.71 -11.63 -6.88
CA VAL A 22 -3.05 -11.32 -6.42
C VAL A 22 -3.75 -10.75 -7.65
N ALA A 23 -4.67 -11.53 -8.23
CA ALA A 23 -5.50 -11.06 -9.31
C ALA A 23 -6.22 -9.82 -8.76
N ALA A 24 -5.90 -8.66 -9.31
CA ALA A 24 -6.65 -7.46 -9.04
C ALA A 24 -8.08 -7.73 -9.54
N ASP A 25 -9.00 -8.07 -8.63
CA ASP A 25 -10.39 -7.69 -8.83
C ASP A 25 -10.36 -6.25 -9.31
N SER A 26 -10.85 -6.00 -10.52
CA SER A 26 -10.73 -4.70 -11.15
C SER A 26 -11.32 -3.66 -10.20
N LEU A 27 -10.47 -2.83 -9.61
CA LEU A 27 -10.91 -1.80 -8.68
C LEU A 27 -11.91 -0.90 -9.42
N PRO A 28 -12.93 -0.37 -8.73
CA PRO A 28 -13.82 0.62 -9.35
C PRO A 28 -13.00 1.74 -9.98
N SER A 29 -13.49 2.35 -11.06
CA SER A 29 -12.70 3.30 -11.86
C SER A 29 -12.24 4.55 -11.10
N ASN A 30 -12.86 4.85 -9.96
CA ASN A 30 -12.51 5.94 -9.05
C ASN A 30 -11.65 5.50 -7.86
N TRP A 31 -10.92 4.39 -8.01
CA TRP A 31 -10.02 3.82 -7.02
C TRP A 31 -8.66 3.47 -7.63
N HIS A 32 -7.66 3.41 -6.75
CA HIS A 32 -6.30 3.02 -7.06
C HIS A 32 -5.69 2.18 -5.92
N ILE A 33 -4.51 1.62 -6.18
CA ILE A 33 -3.77 0.75 -5.27
C ILE A 33 -2.34 1.26 -5.10
N HIS A 34 -1.85 1.29 -3.86
CA HIS A 34 -0.49 1.71 -3.53
C HIS A 34 0.42 0.49 -3.38
N ASP A 35 0.75 -0.20 -4.46
CA ASP A 35 1.58 -1.42 -4.45
C ASP A 35 2.99 -1.24 -5.04
N GLY A 36 3.29 -0.04 -5.56
CA GLY A 36 4.55 0.26 -6.23
C GLY A 36 4.63 -0.24 -7.68
N GLN A 37 3.61 -0.92 -8.20
CA GLN A 37 3.62 -1.56 -9.52
C GLN A 37 3.13 -0.62 -10.64
N THR A 38 3.64 0.61 -10.65
CA THR A 38 3.17 1.71 -11.54
C THR A 38 3.18 1.40 -13.04
N SER A 39 3.90 0.36 -13.48
CA SER A 39 3.91 -0.12 -14.87
C SER A 39 2.68 -0.95 -15.27
N LEU A 40 1.87 -1.40 -14.32
CA LEU A 40 0.70 -2.26 -14.58
C LEU A 40 -0.57 -1.50 -14.99
N GLY A 41 -0.54 -0.17 -14.91
CA GLY A 41 -1.62 0.67 -15.40
C GLY A 41 -1.89 1.87 -14.51
N SER A 42 -2.85 2.70 -14.93
CA SER A 42 -3.16 3.96 -14.26
C SER A 42 -3.68 3.78 -12.83
N GLN A 43 -4.21 2.62 -12.45
CA GLN A 43 -4.66 2.36 -11.08
C GLN A 43 -3.52 2.02 -10.10
N HIS A 44 -2.32 1.68 -10.57
CA HIS A 44 -1.19 1.34 -9.69
C HIS A 44 -0.35 2.58 -9.35
N LYS A 45 -0.13 2.83 -8.06
CA LYS A 45 0.58 4.00 -7.52
C LYS A 45 1.79 3.58 -6.70
N GLY A 46 2.68 4.54 -6.47
CA GLY A 46 3.85 4.34 -5.61
C GLY A 46 3.45 3.86 -4.21
N ILE A 47 4.29 3.01 -3.60
CA ILE A 47 4.04 2.37 -2.31
C ILE A 47 3.86 3.35 -1.14
N GLY A 48 4.45 4.55 -1.24
CA GLY A 48 4.27 5.63 -0.27
C GLY A 48 4.70 5.27 1.15
N PHE A 49 4.00 5.82 2.14
CA PHE A 49 4.25 5.59 3.57
C PHE A 49 3.45 4.42 4.16
N PHE A 50 2.63 3.73 3.36
CA PHE A 50 1.68 2.72 3.83
C PHE A 50 2.31 1.55 4.59
N PRO A 51 3.41 0.91 4.13
CA PRO A 51 4.05 -0.15 4.91
C PRO A 51 4.48 0.33 6.29
N ARG A 52 5.01 1.56 6.38
CA ARG A 52 5.52 2.15 7.63
C ARG A 52 4.41 2.36 8.65
N ILE A 53 3.26 2.91 8.24
CA ILE A 53 2.15 3.18 9.18
C ILE A 53 1.42 1.92 9.62
N LEU A 54 1.53 0.84 8.84
CA LEU A 54 1.01 -0.48 9.18
C LEU A 54 2.02 -1.33 9.98
N GLY A 55 3.25 -0.86 10.17
CA GLY A 55 4.30 -1.63 10.85
C GLY A 55 4.77 -2.85 10.06
N LEU A 56 4.64 -2.83 8.73
CA LEU A 56 4.97 -3.94 7.83
C LEU A 56 6.25 -3.67 7.05
N THR A 57 6.98 -4.74 6.73
CA THR A 57 7.98 -4.69 5.65
C THR A 57 7.31 -4.51 4.30
N ALA A 58 8.03 -3.99 3.30
CA ALA A 58 7.50 -3.86 1.93
C ALA A 58 7.02 -5.21 1.36
N THR A 59 7.73 -6.30 1.66
CA THR A 59 7.35 -7.65 1.22
C THR A 59 6.05 -8.12 1.85
N GLN A 60 5.85 -7.89 3.15
CA GLN A 60 4.59 -8.24 3.82
C GLN A 60 3.43 -7.41 3.28
N TYR A 61 3.66 -6.10 3.09
CA TYR A 61 2.67 -5.18 2.58
C TYR A 61 2.24 -5.50 1.14
N ALA A 62 3.14 -6.01 0.29
CA ALA A 62 2.82 -6.38 -1.09
C ALA A 62 1.74 -7.47 -1.21
N ALA A 63 1.48 -8.24 -0.16
CA ALA A 63 0.40 -9.24 -0.14
C ALA A 63 -0.99 -8.63 0.02
N ASP A 64 -1.10 -7.46 0.67
CA ASP A 64 -2.36 -6.75 0.95
C ASP A 64 -2.13 -5.23 0.94
N PRO A 65 -1.84 -4.64 -0.24
CA PRO A 65 -1.53 -3.22 -0.35
C PRO A 65 -2.78 -2.37 -0.16
N ALA A 66 -2.59 -1.13 0.31
CA ALA A 66 -3.66 -0.17 0.51
C ALA A 66 -4.34 0.19 -0.82
N ARG A 67 -5.67 0.07 -0.82
CA ARG A 67 -6.57 0.49 -1.89
C ARG A 67 -7.30 1.75 -1.42
N CYS A 68 -7.29 2.78 -2.24
CA CYS A 68 -7.81 4.10 -1.88
C CYS A 68 -8.77 4.60 -2.98
N PRO A 69 -9.89 5.26 -2.61
CA PRO A 69 -10.62 6.09 -3.56
C PRO A 69 -9.72 7.23 -4.06
N ASP A 70 -9.87 7.66 -5.31
CA ASP A 70 -9.16 8.82 -5.86
C ASP A 70 -9.47 10.11 -5.08
N ALA A 71 -10.63 10.16 -4.43
CA ALA A 71 -10.99 11.26 -3.54
C ALA A 71 -10.09 11.34 -2.29
N THR A 72 -9.39 10.27 -1.88
CA THR A 72 -8.44 10.30 -0.77
C THR A 72 -7.14 11.00 -1.19
N ASP A 73 -6.64 10.69 -2.38
CA ASP A 73 -5.45 11.32 -2.98
C ASP A 73 -5.87 12.37 -4.01
N LYS A 74 -6.09 13.59 -3.52
CA LYS A 74 -6.69 14.70 -4.29
C LYS A 74 -5.97 15.02 -5.60
N ALA A 75 -4.70 14.66 -5.71
CA ALA A 75 -3.91 14.75 -6.95
C ALA A 75 -4.46 13.89 -8.11
N PHE A 76 -5.32 12.91 -7.84
CA PHE A 76 -5.93 12.04 -8.85
C PHE A 76 -7.37 12.43 -9.20
N LEU A 77 -7.93 13.45 -8.56
CA LEU A 77 -9.20 14.02 -8.98
C LEU A 77 -8.97 14.88 -10.24
N PRO A 78 -9.89 14.83 -11.24
CA PRO A 78 -9.82 15.72 -12.38
C PRO A 78 -10.00 17.17 -11.90
N SER A 79 -8.88 17.88 -11.76
CA SER A 79 -8.86 19.30 -11.47
C SER A 79 -9.27 20.04 -12.74
N TRP A 80 -10.44 20.65 -12.75
CA TRP A 80 -10.67 21.75 -13.68
C TRP A 80 -9.78 22.92 -13.25
N GLY A 81 -8.55 22.93 -13.75
CA GLY A 81 -7.63 24.08 -13.77
C GLY A 81 -6.94 24.47 -12.46
N GLU A 82 -7.43 24.07 -11.29
CA GLU A 82 -6.84 24.48 -10.01
C GLU A 82 -6.81 23.33 -8.97
N SER A 83 -5.70 23.21 -8.26
CA SER A 83 -5.56 22.37 -7.06
C SER A 83 -6.39 22.99 -5.93
N GLN A 84 -7.63 22.56 -5.77
CA GLN A 84 -8.59 23.03 -4.74
C GLN A 84 -8.35 22.40 -3.35
N ALA A 85 -7.13 22.23 -2.87
CA ALA A 85 -6.96 21.60 -1.57
C ALA A 85 -5.80 22.16 -0.76
N ASP A 86 -6.13 22.80 0.36
CA ASP A 86 -5.25 22.93 1.53
C ASP A 86 -4.81 21.55 2.10
N LEU A 87 -5.17 20.44 1.43
CA LEU A 87 -5.01 19.05 1.84
C LEU A 87 -4.51 18.21 0.67
N LEU A 88 -3.24 17.79 0.69
CA LEU A 88 -2.67 16.89 -0.31
C LEU A 88 -3.40 15.52 -0.33
N ARG A 89 -3.83 15.05 0.85
CA ARG A 89 -4.57 13.80 1.06
C ARG A 89 -5.56 13.97 2.20
N ALA A 90 -6.79 13.47 2.02
CA ALA A 90 -7.79 13.46 3.08
C ALA A 90 -8.86 12.42 2.78
N GLY A 91 -8.90 11.37 3.59
CA GLY A 91 -9.87 10.29 3.39
C GLY A 91 -9.46 9.00 4.08
N VAL A 92 -9.86 7.90 3.47
CA VAL A 92 -9.66 6.55 3.98
C VAL A 92 -9.12 5.66 2.87
N CYS A 93 -8.21 4.77 3.25
CA CYS A 93 -7.75 3.65 2.44
C CYS A 93 -7.99 2.35 3.20
N PHE A 94 -7.99 1.25 2.48
CA PHE A 94 -8.28 -0.06 3.04
C PHE A 94 -7.26 -1.07 2.58
N THR A 95 -6.87 -1.93 3.50
CA THR A 95 -6.38 -3.27 3.15
C THR A 95 -7.51 -4.26 3.43
N ASP A 96 -7.25 -5.56 3.29
CA ASP A 96 -8.20 -6.60 3.67
C ASP A 96 -8.41 -6.64 5.20
N THR A 97 -7.42 -6.22 6.00
CA THR A 97 -7.44 -6.30 7.48
C THR A 97 -7.41 -4.96 8.21
N ALA A 98 -7.18 -3.86 7.50
CA ALA A 98 -7.05 -2.54 8.12
C ALA A 98 -7.88 -1.46 7.43
N THR A 99 -8.45 -0.56 8.23
CA THR A 99 -8.95 0.74 7.79
C THR A 99 -7.92 1.81 8.15
N ILE A 100 -7.51 2.59 7.17
CA ILE A 100 -6.44 3.59 7.30
C ILE A 100 -7.03 4.97 7.05
N HIS A 101 -7.24 5.73 8.11
CA HIS A 101 -7.64 7.12 7.99
C HIS A 101 -6.41 8.00 7.81
N ILE A 102 -6.43 8.91 6.85
CA ILE A 102 -5.31 9.82 6.58
C ILE A 102 -5.76 11.27 6.38
N ARG A 103 -4.91 12.19 6.83
CA ARG A 103 -5.05 13.62 6.58
C ARG A 103 -3.67 14.26 6.47
N THR A 104 -3.32 14.76 5.29
CA THR A 104 -2.07 15.48 5.04
C THR A 104 -2.35 16.98 5.02
N VAL A 105 -1.69 17.72 5.92
CA VAL A 105 -1.85 19.17 6.15
C VAL A 105 -0.49 19.87 6.12
N PRO A 106 -0.42 21.19 5.92
CA PRO A 106 0.84 21.92 6.04
C PRO A 106 1.44 21.77 7.43
N VAL A 107 2.76 21.70 7.51
CA VAL A 107 3.49 21.67 8.79
C VAL A 107 3.09 22.87 9.66
N GLY A 108 2.89 22.63 10.95
CA GLY A 108 2.37 23.63 11.91
C GLY A 108 0.86 23.57 12.10
N THR A 109 0.13 22.82 11.27
CA THR A 109 -1.30 22.53 11.48
C THR A 109 -1.47 21.33 12.41
N SER A 110 -2.24 21.47 13.49
CA SER A 110 -2.55 20.36 14.39
C SER A 110 -3.40 19.28 13.70
N GLY A 111 -3.11 18.02 14.01
CA GLY A 111 -3.91 16.88 13.57
C GLY A 111 -5.06 16.55 14.53
N PRO A 112 -5.93 15.59 14.15
CA PRO A 112 -6.98 15.11 15.03
C PRO A 112 -6.42 14.42 16.29
N ASP A 113 -7.14 14.52 17.40
CA ASP A 113 -6.75 13.89 18.67
C ASP A 113 -6.67 12.37 18.53
N GLY A 114 -5.64 11.78 19.14
CA GLY A 114 -5.38 10.33 19.10
C GLY A 114 -4.80 9.80 17.79
N TRP A 115 -4.55 10.65 16.79
CA TRP A 115 -3.90 10.25 15.54
C TRP A 115 -2.38 10.33 15.67
N SER A 116 -1.70 9.41 15.00
CA SER A 116 -0.25 9.44 14.84
C SER A 116 0.15 10.33 13.67
N SER A 117 1.41 10.77 13.60
CA SER A 117 1.90 11.63 12.52
C SER A 117 3.19 11.13 11.90
N LEU A 118 3.40 11.45 10.62
CA LEU A 118 4.68 11.28 9.94
C LEU A 118 4.96 12.44 9.00
N THR A 119 6.25 12.70 8.80
CA THR A 119 6.77 13.55 7.74
C THR A 119 7.63 12.70 6.80
N THR A 120 7.73 13.11 5.54
CA THR A 120 8.64 12.49 4.56
C THR A 120 9.61 13.55 4.06
N THR A 121 10.83 13.16 3.70
CA THR A 121 11.84 14.11 3.18
C THR A 121 11.44 14.71 1.83
N THR A 122 10.65 13.99 1.05
CA THR A 122 10.13 14.41 -0.26
C THR A 122 8.95 15.38 -0.16
N GLU A 123 8.28 15.46 0.99
CA GLU A 123 7.13 16.32 1.23
C GLU A 123 7.35 17.17 2.50
N SER A 124 8.51 17.83 2.63
CA SER A 124 8.98 18.48 3.87
C SER A 124 8.05 19.57 4.42
N ASN A 125 7.19 20.14 3.59
CA ASN A 125 6.21 21.18 3.98
C ASN A 125 4.88 20.59 4.47
N TRP A 126 4.74 19.27 4.48
CA TRP A 126 3.52 18.56 4.82
C TRP A 126 3.74 17.56 5.95
N VAL A 127 2.74 17.42 6.81
CA VAL A 127 2.65 16.36 7.82
C VAL A 127 1.42 15.51 7.52
N THR A 128 1.59 14.19 7.52
CA THR A 128 0.48 13.25 7.37
C THR A 128 0.10 12.70 8.74
N TYR A 129 -1.10 13.03 9.18
CA TYR A 129 -1.75 12.39 10.32
C TYR A 129 -2.47 11.13 9.87
N TYR A 130 -2.42 10.09 10.68
CA TYR A 130 -3.07 8.82 10.40
C TYR A 130 -3.63 8.14 11.65
N LEU A 131 -4.68 7.35 11.44
CA LEU A 131 -5.22 6.41 12.41
C LEU A 131 -5.47 5.08 11.69
N VAL A 132 -4.90 3.99 12.22
CA VAL A 132 -5.11 2.63 11.70
C VAL A 132 -6.01 1.88 12.67
N THR A 133 -7.07 1.27 12.16
CA THR A 133 -7.97 0.40 12.93
C THR A 133 -8.11 -0.95 12.22
N SER A 134 -8.43 -2.00 12.99
CA SER A 134 -8.77 -3.30 12.40
C SER A 134 -10.06 -3.22 11.58
N ARG A 135 -10.15 -4.05 10.54
CA ARG A 135 -11.34 -4.21 9.69
C ARG A 135 -11.95 -5.59 9.84
#